data_AF-A0A167G6E4-F1
#
_entry.id   AF-A0A167G6E4-F1
#
_cell.length_a   1.000
_cell.length_b   1.000
_cell.length_c   1.000
_cell.angle_alpha   90.00
_cell.angle_beta   90.00
_cell.angle_gamma   90.00
#
_symmetry.space_group_name_H-M   'P 1'
#
loop_
_entity.id
_entity.type
_entity.pdbx_description
1 polymer ?
#
loop_
_entity_poly.entity_id
_entity_poly.type
_entity_poly.pdbx_seq_one_letter_code
_entity_poly.pdbx_strand_id
1 'polypeptide(L)'
;MANNPKKQTLLNKSDFQKQQANKKKKRRLSEQQIKRQQELVQQHGHQGVETEPPKKNLTTLITIGVIALIAILFPKPKLITYKKLNMVTQSVYWPGLPGVEPILFDSILQPIKASERSTLYLCQDVSKPDTCQKYAIIETQGFIAAMKHLAFH
;
A
#
# COMPACT_ATOMS: atom_id res chain seq x y z
N MET A 1 -19.67 75.03 -62.12
CA MET A 1 -19.88 73.87 -61.20
C MET A 1 -19.02 74.11 -59.97
N ALA A 2 -19.61 74.32 -58.80
CA ALA A 2 -18.91 74.74 -57.58
C ALA A 2 -18.77 73.55 -56.60
N ASN A 3 -17.53 73.14 -56.33
CA ASN A 3 -17.21 72.17 -55.28
C ASN A 3 -17.03 72.89 -53.94
N ASN A 4 -17.87 72.55 -52.95
CA ASN A 4 -17.71 72.99 -51.56
C ASN A 4 -17.05 71.87 -50.73
N PRO A 5 -15.87 72.08 -50.14
CA PRO A 5 -15.29 71.10 -49.21
C PRO A 5 -15.99 71.15 -47.84
N LYS A 6 -16.37 69.96 -47.37
CA LYS A 6 -17.08 69.71 -46.11
C LYS A 6 -16.19 70.10 -44.92
N LYS A 7 -16.60 71.10 -44.14
CA LYS A 7 -15.90 71.55 -42.92
C LYS A 7 -15.82 70.42 -41.89
N GLN A 8 -14.61 70.12 -41.42
CA GLN A 8 -14.40 69.24 -40.27
C GLN A 8 -14.85 69.97 -38.99
N THR A 9 -15.90 69.44 -38.37
CA THR A 9 -16.36 69.90 -37.06
C THR A 9 -15.33 69.49 -36.01
N LEU A 10 -14.59 70.46 -35.49
CA LEU A 10 -13.76 70.31 -34.30
C LEU A 10 -14.69 69.91 -33.13
N LEU A 11 -14.49 68.71 -32.59
CA LEU A 11 -15.30 68.22 -31.49
C LEU A 11 -15.21 69.18 -30.29
N ASN A 12 -16.38 69.62 -29.83
CA ASN A 12 -16.53 70.46 -28.66
C ASN A 12 -16.04 69.70 -27.41
N LYS A 13 -15.29 70.36 -26.52
CA LYS A 13 -14.68 69.74 -25.31
C LYS A 13 -15.72 69.03 -24.42
N SER A 14 -16.96 69.52 -24.42
CA SER A 14 -18.08 68.95 -23.66
C SER A 14 -18.52 67.56 -24.14
N ASP A 15 -18.47 67.30 -25.45
CA ASP A 15 -18.87 66.01 -26.03
C ASP A 15 -17.80 64.93 -25.83
N PHE A 16 -16.53 65.33 -25.83
CA PHE A 16 -15.41 64.44 -25.51
C PHE A 16 -15.46 63.93 -24.05
N GLN A 17 -15.82 64.81 -23.10
CA GLN A 17 -16.00 64.42 -21.69
C GLN A 17 -17.18 63.45 -21.51
N LYS A 18 -18.30 63.68 -22.19
CA LYS A 18 -19.46 62.78 -22.17
C LYS A 18 -19.13 61.40 -22.75
N GLN A 19 -18.33 61.33 -23.82
CA GLN A 19 -17.85 60.05 -24.38
C GLN A 19 -16.87 59.33 -23.45
N GLN A 20 -15.97 60.04 -22.77
CA GLN A 20 -15.05 59.44 -21.79
C GLN A 20 -15.79 58.92 -20.55
N ALA A 21 -16.80 59.64 -20.05
CA ALA A 21 -17.62 59.20 -18.92
C ALA A 21 -18.41 57.92 -19.25
N ASN A 22 -18.98 57.82 -20.46
CA ASN A 22 -19.67 56.60 -20.91
C ASN A 22 -18.73 55.41 -21.11
N LYS A 23 -17.50 55.62 -21.60
CA LYS A 23 -16.49 54.54 -21.69
C LYS A 23 -16.08 54.02 -20.30
N LYS A 24 -15.91 54.90 -19.31
CA LYS A 24 -15.63 54.50 -17.92
C LYS A 24 -16.80 53.73 -17.29
N LYS A 25 -18.04 54.14 -17.55
CA LYS A 25 -19.25 53.42 -17.08
C LYS A 25 -19.37 52.03 -17.69
N LYS A 26 -19.09 51.86 -18.99
CA LYS A 26 -19.05 50.55 -19.66
C LYS A 26 -17.94 49.64 -19.13
N ARG A 27 -16.74 50.18 -18.84
CA ARG A 27 -15.66 49.41 -18.20
C ARG A 27 -16.05 48.88 -16.82
N ARG A 28 -16.68 49.71 -15.98
CA ARG A 28 -17.16 49.28 -14.66
C ARG A 28 -18.24 48.19 -14.74
N LEU A 29 -19.14 48.27 -15.73
CA LEU A 29 -20.16 47.22 -15.94
C LEU A 29 -19.53 45.89 -16.35
N SER A 30 -18.48 45.93 -17.19
CA SER A 30 -17.71 44.75 -17.61
C SER A 30 -16.90 44.16 -16.46
N GLU A 31 -16.27 44.97 -15.60
CA GLU A 31 -15.55 44.48 -14.41
C GLU A 31 -16.51 43.85 -13.39
N GLN A 32 -17.73 44.40 -13.22
CA GLN A 32 -18.76 43.78 -12.38
C GLN A 32 -19.28 42.47 -12.97
N GLN A 33 -19.39 42.35 -14.30
CA GLN A 33 -19.77 41.08 -14.95
C GLN A 33 -18.64 40.04 -14.87
N ILE A 34 -17.37 40.45 -14.99
CA ILE A 34 -16.21 39.56 -14.84
C ILE A 34 -16.11 39.07 -13.39
N LYS A 35 -16.32 39.95 -12.39
CA LYS A 35 -16.40 39.53 -10.98
C LYS A 35 -17.56 38.58 -10.72
N ARG A 36 -18.76 38.86 -11.25
CA ARG A 36 -19.91 37.93 -11.11
C ARG A 36 -19.67 36.59 -11.79
N GLN A 37 -18.97 36.58 -12.93
CA GLN A 37 -18.61 35.35 -13.64
C GLN A 37 -17.51 34.58 -12.89
N GLN A 38 -16.55 35.27 -12.26
CA GLN A 38 -15.57 34.65 -11.36
C GLN A 38 -16.21 34.12 -10.07
N GLU A 39 -17.20 34.81 -9.49
CA GLU A 39 -17.95 34.31 -8.33
C GLU A 39 -18.81 33.09 -8.70
N LEU A 40 -19.44 33.07 -9.90
CA LEU A 40 -20.15 31.87 -10.37
C LEU A 40 -19.21 30.70 -10.67
N VAL A 41 -18.02 30.95 -11.22
CA VAL A 41 -17.00 29.89 -11.46
C VAL A 41 -16.38 29.42 -10.15
N GLN A 42 -16.28 30.28 -9.13
CA GLN A 42 -15.80 29.89 -7.80
C GLN A 42 -16.90 29.17 -6.98
N GLN A 43 -18.18 29.49 -7.20
CA GLN A 43 -19.30 28.70 -6.65
C GLN A 43 -19.50 27.36 -7.38
N HIS A 44 -19.34 27.29 -8.70
CA HIS A 44 -19.42 26.02 -9.46
C HIS A 44 -18.13 25.19 -9.39
N GLY A 45 -16.98 25.80 -9.09
CA GLY A 45 -15.71 25.12 -8.82
C GLY A 45 -15.65 24.43 -7.45
N HIS A 46 -16.70 24.57 -6.63
CA HIS A 46 -16.88 23.85 -5.37
C HIS A 46 -18.09 22.90 -5.38
N GLN A 47 -18.64 22.60 -6.57
CA GLN A 47 -19.65 21.54 -6.75
C GLN A 47 -19.20 20.42 -7.70
N GLY A 48 -17.89 20.26 -7.89
CA GLY A 48 -17.35 19.32 -8.87
C GLY A 48 -16.06 18.61 -8.48
N VAL A 49 -15.71 18.54 -7.21
CA VAL A 49 -14.91 17.44 -6.65
C VAL A 49 -15.35 17.34 -5.19
N GLU A 50 -16.39 16.57 -4.93
CA GLU A 50 -16.52 15.93 -3.63
C GLU A 50 -15.23 15.11 -3.46
N THR A 51 -14.22 15.73 -2.83
CA THR A 51 -13.14 14.96 -2.25
C THR A 51 -13.83 14.31 -1.07
N GLU A 52 -14.49 13.17 -1.32
CA GLU A 52 -14.83 12.25 -0.25
C GLU A 52 -13.60 12.23 0.65
N PRO A 53 -13.73 12.44 1.98
CA PRO A 53 -12.60 12.23 2.88
C PRO A 53 -12.04 10.87 2.48
N PRO A 54 -10.75 10.74 2.12
CA PRO A 54 -10.23 9.56 1.45
C PRO A 54 -10.77 8.39 2.24
N LYS A 55 -11.74 7.66 1.68
CA LYS A 55 -12.53 6.67 2.42
C LYS A 55 -11.48 5.76 3.01
N LYS A 56 -11.13 5.97 4.28
CA LYS A 56 -9.88 5.45 4.82
C LYS A 56 -10.04 3.96 4.75
N ASN A 57 -9.40 3.33 3.76
CA ASN A 57 -9.89 2.10 3.15
C ASN A 57 -10.15 1.08 4.26
N LEU A 58 -11.39 1.02 4.73
CA LEU A 58 -11.73 0.26 5.93
C LEU A 58 -11.46 -1.22 5.65
N THR A 59 -11.67 -1.62 4.40
CA THR A 59 -11.24 -2.86 3.79
C THR A 59 -9.73 -3.09 3.87
N THR A 60 -8.87 -2.09 3.59
CA THR A 60 -7.42 -2.20 3.77
C THR A 60 -7.03 -2.35 5.24
N LEU A 61 -7.67 -1.62 6.16
CA LEU A 61 -7.40 -1.75 7.59
C LEU A 61 -7.86 -3.12 8.14
N ILE A 62 -9.02 -3.60 7.70
CA ILE A 62 -9.53 -4.93 8.04
C ILE A 62 -8.62 -6.02 7.48
N THR A 63 -8.20 -5.92 6.21
CA THR A 63 -7.29 -6.92 5.61
C THR A 63 -5.93 -6.94 6.29
N ILE A 64 -5.34 -5.79 6.61
CA ILE A 64 -4.11 -5.73 7.42
C ILE A 64 -4.33 -6.35 8.79
N GLY A 65 -5.46 -6.06 9.45
CA GLY A 65 -5.82 -6.64 10.74
C GLY A 65 -5.93 -8.17 10.68
N VAL A 66 -6.57 -8.72 9.65
CA VAL A 66 -6.69 -10.17 9.43
C VAL A 66 -5.32 -10.80 9.17
N ILE A 67 -4.48 -10.19 8.33
CA ILE A 67 -3.12 -10.68 8.06
C ILE A 67 -2.28 -10.67 9.34
N ALA A 68 -2.36 -9.60 10.15
CA ALA A 68 -1.66 -9.51 11.42
C ALA A 68 -2.15 -10.59 12.41
N LEU A 69 -3.47 -10.84 12.46
CA LEU A 69 -4.04 -11.90 13.28
C LEU A 69 -3.51 -13.27 12.88
N ILE A 70 -3.49 -13.58 11.58
CA ILE A 70 -2.93 -14.83 11.05
C ILE A 70 -1.44 -14.93 11.39
N ALA A 71 -0.68 -13.85 11.24
CA ALA A 71 0.75 -13.85 11.54
C ALA A 71 1.07 -14.10 13.02
N ILE A 72 0.13 -13.83 13.93
CA ILE A 72 0.27 -14.07 15.37
C ILE A 72 -0.22 -15.48 15.73
N LEU A 73 -1.37 -15.90 15.20
CA LEU A 73 -1.99 -17.18 15.55
C LEU A 73 -1.26 -18.37 14.92
N PHE A 74 -0.73 -18.21 13.71
CA PHE A 74 -0.11 -19.32 12.99
C PHE A 74 1.39 -19.40 13.31
N PRO A 75 1.88 -20.55 13.80
CA PRO A 75 3.28 -20.74 14.06
C PRO A 75 4.07 -20.69 12.76
N LYS A 76 5.11 -19.85 12.74
CA LYS A 76 5.93 -19.65 11.55
C LYS A 76 6.92 -20.80 11.35
N PRO A 77 7.16 -21.26 10.11
CA PRO A 77 8.24 -22.20 9.83
C PRO A 77 9.60 -21.57 10.13
N LYS A 78 10.57 -22.40 10.47
CA LYS A 78 11.94 -22.02 10.85
C LYS A 78 12.92 -22.91 10.12
N LEU A 79 14.10 -22.39 9.82
CA LEU A 79 15.17 -23.20 9.22
C LEU A 79 16.01 -23.77 10.36
N ILE A 80 16.10 -25.09 10.43
CA ILE A 80 16.88 -25.78 11.45
C ILE A 80 18.10 -26.43 10.79
N THR A 81 19.25 -26.30 11.43
CA THR A 81 20.47 -27.01 11.05
C THR A 81 20.73 -28.06 12.12
N TYR A 82 20.74 -29.33 11.73
CA TYR A 82 20.92 -30.45 12.65
C TYR A 82 22.03 -31.38 12.17
N LYS A 83 22.67 -32.08 13.12
CA LYS A 83 23.76 -33.02 12.84
C LYS A 83 23.54 -34.41 13.39
N LYS A 84 24.13 -35.36 12.68
CA LYS A 84 24.33 -36.74 13.13
C LYS A 84 25.60 -37.30 12.49
N LEU A 85 26.46 -37.93 13.31
CA LEU A 85 27.67 -38.63 12.85
C LEU A 85 28.53 -37.79 11.88
N ASN A 86 28.80 -36.53 12.25
CA ASN A 86 29.58 -35.57 11.45
C ASN A 86 28.93 -35.08 10.13
N MET A 87 27.71 -35.51 9.81
CA MET A 87 26.90 -34.95 8.73
C MET A 87 26.01 -33.84 9.29
N VAL A 88 26.01 -32.68 8.60
CA VAL A 88 25.20 -31.51 8.95
C VAL A 88 24.18 -31.31 7.83
N THR A 89 22.91 -31.20 8.20
CA THR A 89 21.81 -31.01 7.26
C THR A 89 20.97 -29.82 7.68
N GLN A 90 20.47 -29.08 6.69
CA GLN A 90 19.56 -27.97 6.89
C GLN A 90 18.18 -28.40 6.39
N SER A 91 17.13 -28.03 7.12
CA SER A 91 15.77 -28.31 6.69
C SER A 91 14.81 -27.27 7.25
N VAL A 92 13.68 -27.08 6.58
CA VAL A 92 12.63 -26.23 7.09
C VAL A 92 11.71 -27.03 8.00
N TYR A 93 11.70 -26.64 9.28
CA TYR A 93 10.84 -27.19 10.32
C TYR A 93 9.61 -26.31 10.52
N TRP A 94 8.44 -26.95 10.52
CA TRP A 94 7.19 -26.31 10.90
C TRP A 94 6.58 -27.00 12.12
N PRO A 95 6.44 -26.29 13.25
CA PRO A 95 5.91 -26.90 14.46
C PRO A 95 4.41 -27.23 14.39
N GLY A 96 3.70 -26.80 13.33
CA GLY A 96 2.28 -27.05 13.14
C GLY A 96 1.38 -26.31 14.14
N LEU A 97 0.08 -26.29 13.87
CA LEU A 97 -0.92 -25.80 14.81
C LEU A 97 -1.11 -26.80 15.98
N PRO A 98 -1.70 -26.37 17.10
CA PRO A 98 -2.11 -27.30 18.16
C PRO A 98 -2.97 -28.43 17.58
N GLY A 99 -2.56 -29.69 17.80
CA GLY A 99 -3.23 -30.88 17.24
C GLY A 99 -2.73 -31.32 15.86
N VAL A 100 -1.91 -30.54 15.18
CA VAL A 100 -1.24 -30.93 13.93
C VAL A 100 0.18 -31.39 14.26
N GLU A 101 0.59 -32.49 13.62
CA GLU A 101 1.95 -33.00 13.75
C GLU A 101 2.95 -32.03 13.11
N PRO A 102 4.11 -31.81 13.74
CA PRO A 102 5.14 -30.99 13.14
C PRO A 102 5.70 -31.71 11.90
N ILE A 103 6.14 -30.93 10.92
CA ILE A 103 6.67 -31.47 9.66
C ILE A 103 8.05 -30.88 9.35
N LEU A 104 8.88 -31.68 8.71
CA LEU A 104 10.03 -31.22 7.95
C LEU A 104 9.64 -31.18 6.48
N PHE A 105 9.85 -30.05 5.81
CA PHE A 105 9.50 -29.95 4.38
C PHE A 105 10.51 -30.64 3.46
N ASP A 106 11.74 -30.84 3.91
CA ASP A 106 12.85 -31.35 3.11
C ASP A 106 13.20 -32.82 3.43
N SER A 107 12.30 -33.53 4.11
CA SER A 107 12.54 -34.90 4.54
C SER A 107 11.24 -35.67 4.69
N ILE A 108 11.30 -36.96 4.36
CA ILE A 108 10.19 -37.92 4.57
C ILE A 108 10.06 -38.29 6.06
N LEU A 109 11.11 -38.01 6.85
CA LEU A 109 11.15 -38.26 8.28
C LEU A 109 10.24 -37.28 9.03
N GLN A 110 9.44 -37.82 9.93
CA GLN A 110 8.53 -37.03 10.76
C GLN A 110 9.24 -36.63 12.05
N PRO A 111 9.30 -35.32 12.36
CA PRO A 111 9.84 -34.87 13.63
C PRO A 111 8.87 -35.20 14.76
N ILE A 112 9.37 -35.69 15.88
CA ILE A 112 8.60 -35.81 17.12
C ILE A 112 8.87 -34.58 17.98
N LYS A 113 7.83 -34.07 18.66
CA LYS A 113 7.98 -33.01 19.65
C LYS A 113 8.88 -33.49 20.79
N ALA A 114 10.16 -33.14 20.71
CA ALA A 114 11.09 -33.29 21.81
C ALA A 114 10.78 -32.21 22.86
N SER A 115 10.80 -32.59 24.14
CA SER A 115 10.72 -31.61 25.25
C SER A 115 11.97 -30.70 25.26
N GLU A 116 13.08 -31.19 24.72
CA GLU A 116 14.38 -30.53 24.75
C GLU A 116 14.63 -29.72 23.47
N ARG A 117 15.04 -28.45 23.62
CA ARG A 117 15.17 -27.50 22.50
C ARG A 117 16.36 -27.78 21.57
N SER A 118 17.32 -28.59 21.99
CA SER A 118 18.57 -28.87 21.27
C SER A 118 18.60 -30.25 20.61
N THR A 119 17.57 -31.08 20.79
CA THR A 119 17.52 -32.42 20.24
C THR A 119 16.27 -32.59 19.37
N LEU A 120 16.47 -33.22 18.21
CA LEU A 120 15.43 -33.50 17.24
C LEU A 120 15.34 -35.01 17.07
N TYR A 121 14.16 -35.57 17.31
CA TYR A 121 13.88 -36.97 17.04
C TYR A 121 13.14 -37.05 15.71
N LEU A 122 13.73 -37.77 14.77
CA LEU A 122 13.21 -37.96 13.41
C LEU A 122 12.90 -39.44 13.23
N CYS A 123 11.65 -39.76 12.90
CA CYS A 123 11.17 -41.13 12.73
C CYS A 123 10.69 -41.34 11.31
N GLN A 124 10.87 -42.56 10.79
CA GLN A 124 10.24 -42.93 9.50
C GLN A 124 8.75 -43.15 9.69
N ASP A 125 8.36 -43.72 10.83
CA ASP A 125 6.97 -43.96 11.21
C ASP A 125 6.83 -43.66 12.71
N VAL A 126 6.00 -42.67 13.05
CA VAL A 126 5.76 -42.25 14.44
C VAL A 126 5.12 -43.38 15.26
N SER A 127 4.47 -44.34 14.61
CA SER A 127 3.88 -45.52 15.28
C SER A 127 4.92 -46.53 15.74
N LYS A 128 6.14 -46.49 15.19
CA LYS A 128 7.22 -47.46 15.44
C LYS A 128 8.42 -46.78 16.08
N PRO A 129 8.57 -46.83 17.42
CA PRO A 129 9.62 -46.10 18.13
C PRO A 129 11.04 -46.56 17.75
N ASP A 130 11.20 -47.81 17.29
CA ASP A 130 12.50 -48.36 16.85
C ASP A 130 13.05 -47.70 15.59
N THR A 131 12.20 -47.02 14.81
CA THR A 131 12.62 -46.30 13.60
C THR A 131 13.09 -44.87 13.87
N CYS A 132 12.99 -44.43 15.13
CA CYS A 132 13.32 -43.07 15.53
C CYS A 132 14.82 -42.89 15.76
N GLN A 133 15.35 -41.79 15.24
CA GLN A 133 16.76 -41.44 15.35
C GLN A 133 16.93 -40.06 15.99
N LYS A 134 17.92 -39.95 16.87
CA LYS A 134 18.25 -38.70 17.56
C LYS A 134 19.26 -37.87 16.75
N TYR A 135 18.95 -36.59 16.58
CA TYR A 135 19.79 -35.58 15.95
C TYR A 135 20.00 -34.41 16.91
N ALA A 136 21.15 -33.76 16.83
CA ALA A 136 21.43 -32.56 17.61
C ALA A 136 21.20 -31.31 16.75
N ILE A 137 20.38 -30.38 17.22
CA ILE A 137 20.16 -29.08 16.57
C ILE A 137 21.37 -28.19 16.89
N ILE A 138 22.07 -27.76 15.85
CA ILE A 138 23.21 -26.84 15.96
C ILE A 138 22.72 -25.40 15.92
N GLU A 139 21.79 -25.11 15.02
CA GLU A 139 21.35 -23.76 14.73
C GLU A 139 19.87 -23.72 14.38
N THR A 140 19.18 -22.66 14.80
CA THR A 140 17.80 -22.40 14.42
C THR A 140 17.70 -20.96 13.92
N GLN A 141 17.33 -20.83 12.65
CA GLN A 141 17.13 -19.54 11.99
C GLN A 141 15.63 -19.26 11.83
N GLY A 142 15.29 -17.98 11.74
CA GLY A 142 13.91 -17.51 11.70
C GLY A 142 13.18 -17.79 10.37
N PHE A 143 11.94 -17.33 10.31
CA PHE A 143 11.05 -17.49 9.15
C PHE A 143 11.65 -16.98 7.84
N ILE A 144 12.35 -15.84 7.86
CA ILE A 144 12.94 -15.24 6.65
C ILE A 144 13.99 -16.18 6.06
N ALA A 145 14.80 -16.82 6.90
CA ALA A 145 15.79 -17.79 6.44
C ALA A 145 15.13 -19.04 5.86
N ALA A 146 14.07 -19.54 6.49
CA ALA A 146 13.28 -20.66 5.96
C ALA A 146 12.69 -20.35 4.58
N MET A 147 12.08 -19.17 4.41
CA MET A 147 11.51 -18.77 3.13
C MET A 147 12.59 -18.58 2.06
N LYS A 148 13.75 -18.01 2.40
CA LYS A 148 14.88 -17.92 1.46
C LYS A 148 15.38 -19.30 1.06
N HIS A 149 15.51 -20.21 2.02
CA HIS A 149 15.92 -21.58 1.74
C HIS A 149 14.94 -22.28 0.79
N LEU A 150 13.63 -22.10 0.95
CA LEU A 150 12.63 -22.68 0.04
C LEU A 150 12.53 -21.98 -1.31
N ALA A 151 12.81 -20.68 -1.40
CA ALA A 151 12.68 -19.90 -2.63
C ALA A 151 13.91 -20.00 -3.56
N PHE A 152 15.09 -20.32 -3.01
CA PHE A 152 16.36 -20.30 -3.73
C PHE A 152 17.10 -21.66 -3.73
N HIS A 153 16.46 -22.75 -3.28
CA HIS A 153 16.88 -24.14 -3.55
C HIS A 153 16.08 -24.69 -4.73
#